data_AF-A0A2T6AVJ0-F1
#
_entry.id   AF-A0A2T6AVJ0-F1
#
_cell.length_a   1.000
_cell.length_b   1.000
_cell.length_c   1.000
_cell.angle_alpha   90.00
_cell.angle_beta   90.00
_cell.angle_gamma   90.00
#
_symmetry.space_group_name_H-M   'P 1'
#
loop_
_entity.id
_entity.type
_entity.pdbx_description
1 polymer ?
#
loop_
_entity_poly.entity_id
_entity_poly.type
_entity_poly.pdbx_seq_one_letter_code
_entity_poly.pdbx_strand_id
1 'polypeptide(L)'
;MGYLERFARKRRNRTETLTARVDPDTYKRFKEHCDRLGLTVSEGVALLVEKEVGSDPVTNVHTYVPTEPAGNTNVHTSVRTEHESIRRYTPPPQGKYGGKRKLSPDGRKEWCSLCQDWRSAAHFGRHCRDVHNMTPDQVREKDSETT
;
A
#
# COMPACT_ATOMS: atom_id res chain seq x y z
N MET A 1 15.54 -28.68 30.82
CA MET A 1 14.80 -28.54 29.56
C MET A 1 13.73 -29.62 29.48
N GLY A 2 12.48 -29.21 29.30
CA GLY A 2 11.30 -30.10 29.33
C GLY A 2 11.10 -30.86 28.02
N TYR A 3 10.46 -32.03 28.08
CA TYR A 3 10.22 -32.90 26.91
C TYR A 3 9.53 -32.16 25.74
N LEU A 4 8.68 -31.18 26.04
CA LEU A 4 7.92 -30.41 25.04
C LEU A 4 8.69 -29.22 24.44
N GLU A 5 9.79 -28.76 25.07
CA GLU A 5 10.57 -27.62 24.56
C GLU A 5 11.26 -27.94 23.23
N ARG A 6 11.56 -29.22 22.96
CA ARG A 6 12.09 -29.69 21.67
C ARG A 6 11.10 -29.50 20.49
N PHE A 7 9.81 -29.33 20.80
CA PHE A 7 8.75 -29.10 19.82
C PHE A 7 8.28 -27.64 19.81
N ALA A 8 8.88 -26.77 20.63
CA ALA A 8 8.57 -25.35 20.63
C ALA A 8 8.97 -24.77 19.27
N ARG A 9 7.97 -24.41 18.45
CA ARG A 9 8.19 -23.74 17.18
C ARG A 9 8.86 -22.40 17.46
N LYS A 10 10.05 -22.14 16.88
CA LYS A 10 10.62 -20.79 16.81
C LYS A 10 9.53 -19.85 16.26
N ARG A 11 9.09 -18.89 17.06
CA ARG A 11 8.21 -17.82 16.57
C ARG A 11 9.00 -17.10 15.48
N ARG A 12 8.62 -17.31 14.21
CA ARG A 12 9.15 -16.48 13.11
C ARG A 12 8.78 -15.05 13.47
N ASN A 13 9.76 -14.15 13.42
CA ASN A 13 9.53 -12.71 13.53
C ASN A 13 8.42 -12.38 12.52
N ARG A 14 7.25 -11.96 13.03
CA ARG A 14 6.09 -11.67 12.19
C ARG A 14 6.37 -10.35 11.50
N THR A 15 6.61 -10.39 10.20
CA THR A 15 6.70 -9.19 9.35
C THR A 15 5.31 -8.85 8.84
N GLU A 16 4.94 -7.57 8.87
CA GLU A 16 3.71 -7.06 8.29
C GLU A 16 4.00 -6.28 7.01
N THR A 17 3.06 -6.26 6.06
CA THR A 17 3.21 -5.52 4.80
C THR A 17 2.59 -4.14 4.91
N LEU A 18 3.40 -3.10 4.71
CA LEU A 18 2.96 -1.72 4.61
C LEU A 18 2.73 -1.34 3.14
N THR A 19 1.59 -0.70 2.85
CA THR A 19 1.33 -0.09 1.54
C THR A 19 1.17 1.41 1.70
N ALA A 20 1.97 2.21 0.98
CA ALA A 20 1.92 3.67 1.00
C ALA A 20 1.85 4.23 -0.42
N ARG A 21 1.18 5.38 -0.57
CA ARG A 21 1.19 6.15 -1.83
C ARG A 21 2.30 7.18 -1.76
N VAL A 22 3.15 7.21 -2.78
CA VAL A 22 4.30 8.12 -2.88
C VAL A 22 4.33 8.66 -4.30
N ASP A 23 4.72 9.93 -4.45
CA ASP A 23 4.93 10.52 -5.77
C ASP A 23 5.98 9.73 -6.57
N PRO A 24 5.77 9.50 -7.88
CA PRO A 24 6.66 8.67 -8.69
C PRO A 24 8.13 9.13 -8.66
N ASP A 25 8.36 10.44 -8.69
CA ASP A 25 9.70 11.02 -8.66
C ASP A 25 10.38 10.81 -7.31
N THR A 26 9.63 10.93 -6.21
CA THR A 26 10.11 10.67 -4.85
C THR A 26 10.47 9.20 -4.68
N TYR A 27 9.61 8.29 -5.16
CA TYR A 27 9.90 6.85 -5.13
C TYR A 27 11.15 6.50 -5.96
N LYS A 28 11.29 7.08 -7.16
CA LYS A 28 12.45 6.85 -8.02
C LYS A 28 13.75 7.29 -7.34
N ARG A 29 13.79 8.51 -6.81
CA ARG A 29 14.96 9.05 -6.08
C ARG A 29 15.30 8.20 -4.86
N PHE A 30 14.29 7.78 -4.10
CA PHE A 30 14.49 6.92 -2.95
C PHE A 30 15.05 5.56 -3.35
N LYS A 31 14.50 4.93 -4.38
CA LYS A 31 15.00 3.65 -4.91
C LYS A 31 16.45 3.75 -5.38
N GLU A 32 16.80 4.76 -6.17
CA GLU A 32 18.18 4.99 -6.62
C GLU A 32 19.14 5.19 -5.43
N HIS A 33 18.69 5.87 -4.39
CA HIS A 33 19.47 6.04 -3.17
C HIS A 33 19.70 4.71 -2.43
N CYS A 34 18.66 3.87 -2.28
CA CYS A 34 18.78 2.53 -1.71
C CYS A 34 19.72 1.63 -2.55
N ASP A 35 19.56 1.64 -3.88
CA ASP A 35 20.39 0.85 -4.80
C ASP A 35 21.88 1.23 -4.65
N ARG A 36 22.19 2.52 -4.52
CA ARG A 36 23.57 3.00 -4.30
C ARG A 36 24.16 2.56 -2.96
N LEU A 37 23.32 2.38 -1.94
CA LEU A 37 23.73 1.89 -0.62
C LEU A 37 23.72 0.36 -0.51
N GLY A 38 23.32 -0.35 -1.57
CA GLY A 38 23.17 -1.81 -1.54
C GLY A 38 22.01 -2.30 -0.68
N LEU A 39 21.01 -1.43 -0.44
CA LEU A 39 19.82 -1.75 0.36
C LEU A 39 18.64 -2.05 -0.55
N THR A 40 17.77 -2.96 -0.11
CA THR A 40 16.42 -3.05 -0.69
C THR A 40 15.57 -1.88 -0.23
N VAL A 41 14.55 -1.51 -1.03
CA VAL A 41 13.59 -0.47 -0.68
C VAL A 41 12.89 -0.79 0.66
N SER A 42 12.58 -2.05 0.92
CA SER A 42 11.95 -2.50 2.17
C SER A 42 12.85 -2.30 3.38
N GLU A 43 14.15 -2.61 3.27
CA GLU A 43 15.12 -2.34 4.33
C GLU A 43 15.28 -0.84 4.57
N GLY A 44 15.36 -0.04 3.51
CA GLY A 44 15.40 1.42 3.62
C GLY A 44 14.19 1.97 4.37
N VAL A 45 12.98 1.49 4.05
CA VAL A 45 11.76 1.89 4.76
C VAL A 45 11.78 1.42 6.22
N ALA A 46 12.18 0.18 6.48
CA ALA A 46 12.25 -0.35 7.85
C ALA A 46 13.21 0.48 8.72
N LEU A 47 14.40 0.80 8.22
CA LEU A 47 15.39 1.62 8.93
C LEU A 47 14.87 3.05 9.20
N LEU A 48 14.17 3.65 8.24
CA LEU A 48 13.58 4.97 8.43
C LEU A 48 12.46 4.93 9.47
N VAL A 49 11.61 3.91 9.45
CA VAL A 49 10.55 3.72 10.46
C VAL A 49 11.14 3.48 11.85
N GLU A 50 12.15 2.63 11.98
CA GLU A 50 12.85 2.38 13.25
C GLU A 50 13.52 3.64 13.81
N LYS A 51 14.11 4.45 12.93
CA LYS A 51 14.72 5.73 13.29
C LYS A 51 13.67 6.76 13.75
N GLU A 52 12.54 6.84 13.05
CA GLU A 52 11.48 7.81 13.32
C GLU A 52 10.70 7.47 14.60
N VAL A 53 10.38 6.19 14.81
CA VAL A 53 9.62 5.74 15.98
C VAL A 53 10.47 5.79 17.26
N GLY A 54 11.79 5.89 17.13
CA GLY A 54 12.72 5.80 18.24
C GLY A 54 12.77 4.36 18.72
N SER A 55 13.87 3.66 18.44
CA SER A 55 14.06 2.33 19.01
C SER A 55 14.37 2.48 20.50
N ASP A 56 13.41 2.22 21.38
CA ASP A 56 13.76 1.59 22.65
C ASP A 56 14.46 0.27 22.32
N PRO A 57 15.63 -0.04 22.93
CA PRO A 57 16.48 -1.12 22.47
C PRO A 57 15.87 -2.49 22.75
N VAL A 58 15.01 -2.97 21.85
CA VAL A 58 14.60 -4.37 21.78
C VAL A 58 15.27 -4.99 20.56
N THR A 59 16.55 -5.31 20.78
CA THR A 59 17.31 -6.43 20.20
C THR A 59 16.64 -7.16 19.04
N ASN A 60 17.09 -6.87 17.81
CA ASN A 60 17.44 -7.86 16.77
C ASN A 60 18.02 -7.13 15.55
N VAL A 61 19.18 -6.49 15.72
CA VAL A 61 19.99 -6.03 14.59
C VAL A 61 21.25 -6.88 14.56
N HIS A 62 21.48 -7.56 13.45
CA HIS A 62 22.71 -8.29 13.18
C HIS A 62 23.84 -7.26 13.06
N THR A 63 24.61 -7.14 14.14
CA THR A 63 25.66 -6.15 14.33
C THR A 63 26.81 -6.35 13.34
N TYR A 64 27.17 -5.32 12.58
CA TYR A 64 28.57 -5.02 12.25
C TYR A 64 28.83 -3.57 12.67
N VAL A 65 29.65 -3.41 13.71
CA VAL A 65 30.06 -2.13 14.33
C VAL A 65 31.49 -1.84 13.91
N PRO A 66 31.82 -0.56 13.61
CA PRO A 66 32.84 0.12 14.42
C PRO A 66 32.45 1.56 14.85
N THR A 67 32.27 1.73 16.17
CA THR A 67 32.82 2.71 17.13
C THR A 67 32.94 4.24 16.81
N GLU A 68 31.95 5.00 17.33
CA GLU A 68 32.00 6.23 18.20
C GLU A 68 32.67 7.59 17.78
N PRO A 69 32.40 8.75 18.49
CA PRO A 69 31.29 9.13 19.39
C PRO A 69 30.70 10.57 19.22
N ALA A 70 29.48 10.73 19.77
CA ALA A 70 28.90 11.84 20.57
C ALA A 70 28.96 13.33 20.15
N GLY A 71 27.79 13.99 20.18
CA GLY A 71 27.62 15.45 20.20
C GLY A 71 26.16 15.86 20.44
N ASN A 72 25.85 16.15 21.70
CA ASN A 72 24.58 16.61 22.28
C ASN A 72 24.19 18.05 21.88
N THR A 73 22.90 18.38 21.87
CA THR A 73 22.31 19.49 22.67
C THR A 73 20.80 19.59 22.47
N ASN A 74 20.13 19.90 23.58
CA ASN A 74 18.69 19.90 23.82
C ASN A 74 18.04 21.21 23.34
N VAL A 75 16.83 21.15 22.79
CA VAL A 75 15.87 22.27 22.89
C VAL A 75 14.46 21.74 23.17
N HIS A 76 14.02 21.97 24.40
CA HIS A 76 12.62 21.90 24.82
C HIS A 76 11.86 23.11 24.28
N THR A 77 10.69 22.92 23.67
CA THR A 77 9.60 23.91 23.78
C THR A 77 8.23 23.23 23.69
N SER A 78 7.25 23.88 24.31
CA SER A 78 6.12 23.36 25.05
C SER A 78 4.87 22.97 24.26
N VAL A 79 4.10 22.10 24.93
CA VAL A 79 2.73 21.63 24.72
C VAL A 79 1.70 22.76 24.47
N ARG A 80 0.78 22.49 23.53
CA ARG A 80 -0.71 22.54 23.59
C ARG A 80 -1.27 23.11 22.28
N THR A 81 -2.24 22.42 21.67
CA THR A 81 -3.63 22.91 21.49
C THR A 81 -4.44 21.79 20.81
N GLU A 82 -5.63 21.57 21.35
CA GLU A 82 -6.66 20.63 20.91
C GLU A 82 -7.24 21.07 19.55
N HIS A 83 -7.51 20.16 18.63
CA HIS A 83 -8.51 20.41 17.58
C HIS A 83 -9.12 19.11 17.03
N GLU A 84 -10.30 18.81 17.56
CA GLU A 84 -11.49 18.32 16.87
C GLU A 84 -11.31 17.61 15.51
N SER A 85 -11.50 16.28 15.51
CA SER A 85 -11.55 15.48 14.30
C SER A 85 -12.87 15.69 13.54
N ILE A 86 -12.86 16.58 12.54
CA ILE A 86 -13.96 16.66 11.57
C ILE A 86 -13.85 15.47 10.61
N ARG A 87 -14.62 14.41 10.89
CA ARG A 87 -14.89 13.33 9.93
C ARG A 87 -15.69 13.90 8.75
N ARG A 88 -15.05 14.11 7.60
CA ARG A 88 -15.79 14.37 6.36
C ARG A 88 -16.45 13.08 5.88
N TYR A 89 -17.70 12.88 6.29
CA TYR A 89 -18.60 11.94 5.65
C TYR A 89 -18.86 12.43 4.22
N THR A 90 -18.38 11.69 3.22
CA THR A 90 -18.74 11.93 1.82
C THR A 90 -19.86 10.94 1.48
N PRO A 91 -21.12 11.38 1.27
CA PRO A 91 -22.17 10.46 0.87
C PRO A 91 -21.84 9.86 -0.50
N PRO A 92 -22.14 8.58 -0.74
CA PRO A 92 -21.94 7.99 -2.07
C PRO A 92 -22.83 8.73 -3.08
N PRO A 93 -22.32 9.05 -4.28
CA PRO A 93 -23.15 9.67 -5.30
C PRO A 93 -24.27 8.70 -5.67
N GLN A 94 -25.51 9.08 -5.34
CA GLN A 94 -26.70 8.47 -5.90
C GLN A 94 -26.82 8.90 -7.36
N GLY A 95 -26.17 8.15 -8.25
CA GLY A 95 -26.45 8.15 -9.68
C GLY A 95 -27.27 6.92 -10.03
N LYS A 96 -28.55 7.12 -10.35
CA LYS A 96 -29.28 6.22 -11.26
C LYS A 96 -28.61 6.29 -12.65
N TYR A 97 -28.94 5.39 -13.58
CA TYR A 97 -28.42 5.27 -14.97
C TYR A 97 -27.03 4.61 -15.06
N GLY A 98 -26.73 3.51 -15.78
CA GLY A 98 -27.45 2.56 -16.63
C GLY A 98 -26.42 1.47 -17.03
N GLY A 99 -26.80 0.19 -17.00
CA GLY A 99 -25.92 -0.96 -17.32
C GLY A 99 -25.53 -1.84 -16.12
N LYS A 100 -25.97 -3.11 -16.10
CA LYS A 100 -25.64 -4.06 -15.03
C LYS A 100 -24.18 -4.53 -15.18
N ARG A 101 -23.37 -4.32 -14.12
CA ARG A 101 -22.03 -4.92 -14.02
C ARG A 101 -22.10 -6.44 -14.11
N LYS A 102 -21.52 -7.03 -15.17
CA LYS A 102 -21.32 -8.48 -15.29
C LYS A 102 -19.98 -8.86 -14.64
N LEU A 103 -20.06 -9.35 -13.41
CA LEU A 103 -18.91 -9.84 -12.65
C LEU A 103 -18.79 -11.37 -12.79
N SER A 104 -17.56 -11.86 -12.77
CA SER A 104 -17.27 -13.29 -12.67
C SER A 104 -17.74 -13.83 -11.30
N PRO A 105 -17.93 -15.15 -11.14
CA PRO A 105 -18.38 -15.73 -9.87
C PRO A 105 -17.48 -15.40 -8.67
N ASP A 106 -16.18 -15.19 -8.91
CA ASP A 106 -15.20 -14.80 -7.90
C ASP A 106 -15.12 -13.26 -7.68
N GLY A 107 -15.88 -12.47 -8.45
CA GLY A 107 -15.91 -11.01 -8.38
C GLY A 107 -14.62 -10.31 -8.82
N ARG A 108 -13.63 -11.06 -9.32
CA ARG A 108 -12.30 -10.51 -9.67
C ARG A 108 -12.22 -10.04 -11.11
N LYS A 109 -13.16 -10.42 -11.96
CA LYS A 109 -13.19 -10.06 -13.37
C LYS A 109 -14.53 -9.45 -13.75
N GLU A 110 -14.48 -8.44 -14.62
CA GLU A 110 -15.63 -7.84 -15.29
C GLU A 110 -15.58 -8.18 -16.77
N TRP A 111 -16.74 -8.52 -17.34
CA TRP A 111 -16.87 -8.78 -18.77
C TRP A 111 -16.76 -7.48 -19.56
N CYS A 112 -15.95 -7.48 -20.61
CA CYS A 112 -15.89 -6.40 -21.59
C CYS A 112 -16.59 -6.83 -22.87
N SER A 113 -17.67 -6.13 -23.22
CA SER A 113 -18.48 -6.35 -24.43
C SER A 113 -17.73 -6.10 -25.73
N LEU A 114 -16.86 -5.09 -25.75
CA LEU A 114 -16.07 -4.69 -26.91
C LEU A 114 -14.90 -5.64 -27.18
N CYS A 115 -14.29 -6.20 -26.12
CA CYS A 115 -13.24 -7.20 -26.24
C CYS A 115 -13.77 -8.64 -26.32
N GLN A 116 -15.04 -8.86 -25.95
CA GLN A 116 -15.62 -10.18 -25.71
C GLN A 116 -14.74 -11.06 -24.79
N ASP A 117 -14.22 -10.46 -23.72
CA ASP A 117 -13.28 -11.13 -22.80
C ASP A 117 -13.45 -10.62 -21.36
N TRP A 118 -13.01 -11.44 -20.41
CA TRP A 118 -12.99 -11.13 -18.99
C TRP A 118 -11.73 -10.34 -18.63
N ARG A 119 -11.91 -9.12 -18.13
CA ARG A 119 -10.83 -8.26 -17.66
C ARG A 119 -10.84 -8.17 -16.15
N SER A 120 -9.67 -7.95 -15.54
CA SER A 120 -9.61 -7.74 -14.09
C SER A 120 -10.52 -6.58 -13.67
N ALA A 121 -11.42 -6.82 -12.71
CA ALA A 121 -12.36 -5.81 -12.20
C ALA A 121 -11.61 -4.58 -11.64
N ALA A 122 -10.45 -4.81 -11.00
CA ALA A 122 -9.58 -3.75 -10.49
C ALA A 122 -8.97 -2.86 -11.59
N HIS A 123 -8.89 -3.37 -12.83
CA HIS A 123 -8.30 -2.66 -13.96
C HIS A 123 -9.31 -2.38 -15.09
N PHE A 124 -10.58 -2.76 -14.93
CA PHE A 124 -11.61 -2.60 -15.95
C PHE A 124 -11.77 -1.13 -16.35
N GLY A 125 -11.79 -0.22 -15.38
CA GLY A 125 -11.88 1.22 -15.64
C GLY A 125 -10.68 1.83 -16.38
N ARG A 126 -9.49 1.25 -16.23
CA ARG A 126 -8.32 1.64 -17.03
C ARG A 126 -8.44 1.05 -18.43
N HIS A 127 -8.78 -0.23 -18.54
CA HIS A 127 -8.98 -0.91 -19.80
C HIS A 127 -9.99 -0.19 -20.73
N CYS A 128 -11.16 0.20 -20.23
CA CYS A 128 -12.17 0.91 -21.02
C CYS A 128 -11.63 2.24 -21.59
N ARG A 129 -10.86 2.98 -20.80
CA ARG A 129 -10.30 4.28 -21.23
C ARG A 129 -9.16 4.10 -22.22
N ASP A 130 -8.25 3.19 -21.95
CA ASP A 130 -7.01 3.08 -22.71
C ASP A 130 -7.21 2.32 -24.04
N VAL A 131 -8.11 1.33 -24.06
CA VAL A 131 -8.33 0.46 -25.23
C VAL A 131 -9.54 0.90 -26.05
N HIS A 132 -10.58 1.43 -25.41
CA HIS A 132 -11.84 1.77 -26.07
C HIS A 132 -12.15 3.27 -26.07
N ASN A 133 -11.34 4.09 -25.39
CA ASN A 133 -11.59 5.53 -25.21
C ASN A 133 -13.00 5.83 -24.69
N MET A 134 -13.51 4.93 -23.83
CA MET A 134 -14.87 4.97 -23.28
C MET A 134 -14.84 4.83 -21.76
N THR A 135 -15.92 5.29 -21.11
CA THR A 135 -16.12 5.01 -19.69
C THR A 135 -16.62 3.57 -19.49
N PRO A 136 -16.40 2.95 -18.31
CA PRO A 136 -16.98 1.65 -17.99
C PRO A 136 -18.48 1.57 -18.19
N ASP A 137 -19.20 2.66 -17.93
CA ASP A 137 -20.64 2.71 -18.05
C ASP A 137 -21.07 2.73 -19.52
N GLN A 138 -20.40 3.49 -20.38
CA GLN A 138 -20.64 3.44 -21.84
C GLN A 138 -20.40 2.03 -22.42
N VAL A 139 -19.39 1.31 -21.92
CA VAL A 139 -19.12 -0.07 -22.33
C VAL A 139 -20.23 -1.04 -21.85
N ARG A 140 -20.83 -0.78 -20.68
CA ARG A 140 -21.96 -1.54 -20.12
C ARG A 140 -23.29 -1.21 -20.80
N GLU A 141 -23.47 0.02 -21.28
CA GLU A 141 -24.66 0.44 -22.02
C GLU A 141 -24.70 -0.20 -23.42
N LYS A 142 -23.53 -0.31 -24.09
CA LYS A 142 -23.38 -1.06 -25.35
C LYS A 142 -23.83 -2.52 -25.21
N ASP A 143 -23.56 -3.14 -24.06
CA ASP A 143 -24.04 -4.50 -23.75
C ASP A 143 -25.58 -4.59 -23.71
N SER A 144 -26.25 -3.54 -23.24
CA SER A 144 -27.72 -3.48 -23.12
C SER A 144 -28.45 -3.10 -24.40
N GLU A 145 -27.79 -2.50 -25.37
CA GLU A 145 -28.36 -2.19 -26.69
C GLU A 145 -28.28 -3.39 -27.66
N THR A 146 -27.50 -4.41 -27.33
CA THR A 146 -27.24 -5.57 -28.22
C THR A 146 -28.03 -6.83 -27.78
N THR A 147 -29.06 -6.68 -26.95
CA THR A 147 -30.00 -7.73 -26.54
C THR A 147 -31.42 -7.31 -26.87
#